data_AF-A0A8T3WGT0-F1
#
_entry.id   AF-A0A8T3WGT0-F1
#
_cell.length_a   1.000
_cell.length_b   1.000
_cell.length_c   1.000
_cell.angle_alpha   90.00
_cell.angle_beta   90.00
_cell.angle_gamma   90.00
#
_symmetry.space_group_name_H-M   'P 1'
#
loop_
_entity.id
_entity.type
_entity.pdbx_description
1 polymer ?
#
loop_
_entity_poly.entity_id
_entity_poly.type
_entity_poly.pdbx_seq_one_letter_code
_entity_poly.pdbx_strand_id
1 'polypeptide(L)'
;MFEMLIKRGKAEKNPFEMFFIGFVYSSLAIPVGLYIFYSQASLVIVFLTVLASIHLMHGVMSLEEKKERFSKSEMWILREHGKAFLFFLFLFLGFVFSFSFWSVVLPLEVSEHVFSVQKAVIFEITSITGNASAFMDFQAIFRNNLKVLVLSFLFSLVYGAGVTFILAWNSSVIGFAIGNLARSELGLASLPFAFSKYLAHGLIEVLAFFGVALAGGILSIAIVKRDIKKKFRKILLDVFVLMMISIIMLVIAGLIEVYITPWI
;
A
#
# COMPACT_ATOMS: atom_id res chain seq x y z
N MET A 1 -15.68 7.75 16.43
CA MET A 1 -16.45 8.98 16.14
C MET A 1 -16.45 9.39 14.66
N PHE A 2 -15.31 9.39 13.96
CA PHE A 2 -15.28 9.52 12.48
C PHE A 2 -15.89 8.32 11.73
N GLU A 3 -16.13 7.21 12.43
CA GLU A 3 -16.66 5.93 11.91
C GLU A 3 -18.14 5.97 11.46
N MET A 4 -18.92 6.99 11.84
CA MET A 4 -20.34 7.10 11.46
C MET A 4 -20.57 7.82 10.12
N LEU A 5 -19.57 8.48 9.56
CA LEU A 5 -19.74 9.32 8.37
C LEU A 5 -19.88 8.51 7.07
N ILE A 6 -19.41 7.26 7.05
CA ILE A 6 -19.50 6.43 5.84
C ILE A 6 -20.16 5.11 6.17
N LYS A 7 -21.44 5.00 5.79
CA LYS A 7 -22.11 3.71 5.66
C LYS A 7 -21.20 2.79 4.83
N ARG A 8 -20.89 1.61 5.35
CA ARG A 8 -19.94 0.63 4.76
C ARG A 8 -20.20 0.35 3.27
N GLY A 9 -21.47 0.42 2.81
CA GLY A 9 -21.84 0.29 1.39
C GLY A 9 -21.81 1.58 0.54
N LYS A 10 -21.59 2.75 1.13
CA LYS A 10 -21.37 4.04 0.43
C LYS A 10 -19.91 4.19 -0.01
N ALA A 11 -18.97 3.66 0.78
CA ALA A 11 -17.53 3.72 0.50
C ALA A 11 -17.14 2.97 -0.79
N GLU A 12 -17.74 1.80 -1.05
CA GLU A 12 -17.55 1.07 -2.32
C GLU A 12 -18.17 1.80 -3.54
N LYS A 13 -19.16 2.68 -3.32
CA LYS A 13 -19.84 3.41 -4.39
C LYS A 13 -19.09 4.68 -4.80
N ASN A 14 -18.36 5.30 -3.88
CA ASN A 14 -17.54 6.48 -4.13
C ASN A 14 -16.09 6.27 -3.64
N PRO A 15 -15.25 5.51 -4.37
CA PRO A 15 -13.86 5.24 -3.97
C PRO A 15 -13.03 6.51 -3.74
N PHE A 16 -13.33 7.59 -4.45
CA PHE A 16 -12.66 8.88 -4.29
C PHE A 16 -12.77 9.48 -2.88
N GLU A 17 -13.85 9.20 -2.13
CA GLU A 17 -13.96 9.65 -0.73
C GLU A 17 -12.83 9.06 0.14
N MET A 18 -12.27 7.90 -0.24
CA MET A 18 -11.18 7.25 0.51
C MET A 18 -9.87 7.99 0.41
N PHE A 19 -9.65 8.76 -0.67
CA PHE A 19 -8.49 9.61 -0.79
C PHE A 19 -8.44 10.63 0.36
N PHE A 20 -9.53 11.34 0.60
CA PHE A 20 -9.60 12.33 1.68
C PHE A 20 -9.51 11.69 3.06
N ILE A 21 -10.09 10.51 3.24
CA ILE A 21 -9.97 9.79 4.51
C ILE A 21 -8.54 9.38 4.77
N GLY A 22 -7.87 8.78 3.78
CA GLY A 22 -6.47 8.41 3.90
C GLY A 22 -5.61 9.63 4.21
N PHE A 23 -5.85 10.74 3.49
CA PHE A 23 -5.17 12.00 3.73
C PHE A 23 -5.34 12.50 5.17
N VAL A 24 -6.58 12.60 5.65
CA VAL A 24 -6.88 13.08 7.01
C VAL A 24 -6.31 12.16 8.07
N TYR A 25 -6.49 10.84 7.95
CA TYR A 25 -6.03 9.88 8.96
C TYR A 25 -4.51 9.91 9.12
N SER A 26 -3.77 9.89 8.01
CA SER A 26 -2.30 9.99 8.05
C SER A 26 -1.82 11.39 8.46
N SER A 27 -2.51 12.45 8.06
CA SER A 27 -2.17 13.82 8.47
C SER A 27 -2.34 14.03 9.97
N LEU A 28 -3.38 13.44 10.59
CA LEU A 28 -3.59 13.51 12.03
C LEU A 28 -2.56 12.68 12.82
N ALA A 29 -2.03 11.61 12.23
CA ALA A 29 -1.01 10.78 12.86
C ALA A 29 0.30 11.54 13.12
N ILE A 30 0.70 12.44 12.21
CA ILE A 30 1.96 13.20 12.29
C ILE A 30 2.07 14.10 13.52
N PRO A 31 1.16 15.06 13.78
CA PRO A 31 1.25 15.93 14.95
C PRO A 31 1.12 15.13 16.25
N VAL A 32 0.33 14.05 16.26
CA VAL A 32 0.23 13.17 17.44
C VAL A 32 1.56 12.44 17.71
N GLY A 33 2.18 11.90 16.66
CA GLY A 33 3.49 11.26 16.76
C GLY A 33 4.58 12.23 17.22
N LEU A 34 4.58 13.44 16.68
CA LEU A 34 5.52 14.51 17.06
C LEU A 34 5.33 14.99 18.49
N TYR A 35 4.09 15.20 18.92
CA TYR A 35 3.80 15.80 20.22
C TYR A 35 3.90 14.81 21.39
N ILE A 36 3.39 13.59 21.20
CA ILE A 36 3.29 12.60 22.28
C ILE A 36 4.46 11.62 22.26
N PHE A 37 4.95 11.24 21.08
CA PHE A 37 5.89 10.14 20.89
C PHE A 37 7.14 10.56 20.12
N TYR A 38 7.65 11.77 20.39
CA TYR A 38 8.72 12.40 19.61
C TYR A 38 9.84 11.43 19.24
N SER A 39 10.48 10.77 20.22
CA SER A 39 11.60 9.85 19.99
C SER A 39 11.31 8.63 19.11
N GLN A 40 10.05 8.24 18.95
CA GLN A 40 9.62 7.10 18.11
C GLN A 40 8.66 7.54 17.00
N ALA A 41 8.60 8.85 16.70
CA ALA A 41 7.59 9.42 15.82
C ALA A 41 7.50 8.68 14.49
N SER A 42 8.64 8.30 13.90
CA SER A 42 8.70 7.64 12.59
C SER A 42 7.92 6.34 12.45
N LEU A 43 7.97 5.45 13.44
CA LEU A 43 7.16 4.23 13.44
C LEU A 43 5.74 4.50 13.93
N VAL A 44 5.59 5.42 14.90
CA VAL A 44 4.31 5.74 15.51
C VAL A 44 3.35 6.39 14.52
N ILE A 45 3.82 7.25 13.61
CA ILE A 45 2.95 7.84 12.58
C ILE A 45 2.34 6.78 11.66
N VAL A 46 3.12 5.74 11.32
CA VAL A 46 2.63 4.61 10.52
C VAL A 46 1.63 3.81 11.34
N PHE A 47 1.97 3.46 12.57
CA PHE A 47 1.08 2.72 13.47
C PHE A 47 -0.27 3.42 13.68
N LEU A 48 -0.28 4.72 13.95
CA LEU A 48 -1.51 5.51 14.13
C LEU A 48 -2.33 5.58 12.84
N THR A 49 -1.67 5.70 11.69
CA THR A 49 -2.34 5.64 10.37
C THR A 49 -3.02 4.28 10.16
N VAL A 50 -2.34 3.19 10.52
CA VAL A 50 -2.90 1.83 10.48
C VAL A 50 -4.08 1.69 11.43
N LEU A 51 -3.93 2.14 12.68
CA LEU A 51 -4.97 2.06 13.70
C LEU A 51 -6.25 2.80 13.27
N ALA A 52 -6.10 3.98 12.68
CA ALA A 52 -7.23 4.75 12.15
C ALA A 52 -7.93 4.03 10.97
N SER A 53 -7.18 3.28 10.17
CA SER A 53 -7.66 2.71 8.91
C SER A 53 -8.10 1.25 8.99
N ILE A 54 -7.64 0.51 10.01
CA ILE A 54 -7.81 -0.96 10.10
C ILE A 54 -9.28 -1.37 10.17
N HIS A 55 -10.13 -0.59 10.85
CA HIS A 55 -11.56 -0.87 10.95
C HIS A 55 -12.26 -0.75 9.60
N LEU A 56 -11.90 0.26 8.80
CA LEU A 56 -12.42 0.44 7.44
C LEU A 56 -11.96 -0.71 6.55
N MET A 57 -10.67 -1.05 6.60
CA MET A 57 -10.09 -2.11 5.77
C MET A 57 -10.67 -3.48 6.12
N HIS A 58 -10.78 -3.83 7.40
CA HIS A 58 -11.43 -5.06 7.84
C HIS A 58 -12.89 -5.12 7.40
N GLY A 59 -13.60 -3.98 7.44
CA GLY A 59 -14.97 -3.87 6.95
C GLY A 59 -15.09 -4.23 5.47
N VAL A 60 -14.24 -3.67 4.60
CA VAL A 60 -14.25 -3.95 3.16
C VAL A 60 -13.80 -5.37 2.84
N MET A 61 -12.71 -5.84 3.46
CA MET A 61 -12.21 -7.20 3.22
C MET A 61 -13.25 -8.24 3.65
N SER A 62 -13.89 -8.06 4.82
CA SER A 62 -14.96 -8.97 5.26
C SER A 62 -16.18 -8.96 4.34
N LEU A 63 -16.45 -7.87 3.62
CA LEU A 63 -17.51 -7.82 2.61
C LEU A 63 -17.12 -8.58 1.34
N GLU A 64 -15.91 -8.37 0.84
CA GLU A 64 -15.39 -9.09 -0.34
C GLU A 64 -15.37 -10.61 -0.11
N GLU A 65 -14.87 -11.03 1.04
CA GLU A 65 -14.86 -12.43 1.47
C GLU A 65 -16.26 -13.06 1.53
N LYS A 66 -17.29 -12.28 1.90
CA LYS A 66 -18.68 -12.74 1.90
C LYS A 66 -19.23 -12.84 0.48
N LYS A 67 -18.94 -11.88 -0.40
CA LYS A 67 -19.43 -11.86 -1.79
C LYS A 67 -18.96 -13.07 -2.58
N GLU A 68 -17.71 -13.48 -2.39
CA GLU A 68 -17.14 -14.65 -3.06
C GLU A 68 -17.92 -15.94 -2.73
N ARG A 69 -18.39 -16.07 -1.49
CA ARG A 69 -19.14 -17.25 -1.02
C ARG A 69 -20.53 -17.39 -1.66
N PHE A 70 -21.15 -16.28 -2.05
CA PHE A 70 -22.50 -16.23 -2.64
C PHE A 70 -22.48 -15.97 -4.14
N SER A 71 -21.31 -16.03 -4.78
CA SER A 71 -21.16 -15.69 -6.18
C SER A 71 -21.97 -16.60 -7.11
N LYS A 72 -22.53 -15.96 -8.16
CA LYS A 72 -23.26 -16.61 -9.26
C LYS A 72 -22.39 -16.81 -10.51
N SER A 73 -21.20 -16.19 -10.62
CA SER A 73 -20.33 -16.21 -11.81
C SER A 73 -18.92 -15.65 -11.51
N GLU A 74 -17.88 -16.21 -12.14
CA GLU A 74 -16.48 -15.74 -12.05
C GLU A 74 -16.29 -14.30 -12.57
N MET A 75 -16.99 -13.93 -13.65
CA MET A 75 -16.92 -12.56 -14.20
C MET A 75 -17.52 -11.51 -13.25
N TRP A 76 -18.52 -11.89 -12.46
CA TRP A 76 -19.11 -11.01 -11.45
C TRP A 76 -18.14 -10.80 -10.27
N ILE A 77 -17.42 -11.85 -9.85
CA ILE A 77 -16.40 -11.78 -8.80
C ILE A 77 -15.29 -10.80 -9.18
N LEU A 78 -14.74 -10.91 -10.40
CA LEU A 78 -13.67 -10.03 -10.87
C LEU A 78 -14.07 -8.54 -10.85
N ARG A 79 -15.33 -8.24 -11.20
CA ARG A 79 -15.86 -6.86 -11.15
C ARG A 79 -16.01 -6.34 -9.72
N GLU A 80 -16.44 -7.18 -8.79
CA GLU A 80 -16.59 -6.77 -7.38
C GLU A 80 -15.22 -6.55 -6.73
N HIS A 81 -14.26 -7.44 -6.97
CA HIS A 81 -12.88 -7.23 -6.51
C HIS A 81 -12.31 -5.90 -7.01
N GLY A 82 -12.58 -5.53 -8.27
CA GLY A 82 -12.17 -4.25 -8.84
C GLY A 82 -12.63 -3.03 -8.04
N LYS A 83 -13.79 -3.09 -7.39
CA LYS A 83 -14.29 -1.99 -6.53
C LYS A 83 -13.49 -1.90 -5.22
N ALA A 84 -13.17 -3.04 -4.61
CA ALA A 84 -12.32 -3.08 -3.43
C ALA A 84 -10.88 -2.63 -3.75
N PHE A 85 -10.34 -3.04 -4.91
CA PHE A 85 -9.06 -2.53 -5.41
C PHE A 85 -9.07 -0.99 -5.52
N LEU A 86 -10.08 -0.42 -6.16
CA LEU A 86 -10.21 1.04 -6.29
C LEU A 86 -10.31 1.72 -4.92
N PHE A 87 -11.10 1.17 -4.01
CA PHE A 87 -11.21 1.67 -2.63
C PHE A 87 -9.84 1.75 -1.97
N PHE A 88 -9.06 0.67 -1.99
CA PHE A 88 -7.76 0.67 -1.33
C PHE A 88 -6.71 1.51 -2.06
N LEU A 89 -6.80 1.60 -3.39
CA LEU A 89 -5.94 2.45 -4.19
C LEU A 89 -6.12 3.93 -3.82
N PHE A 90 -7.36 4.41 -3.72
CA PHE A 90 -7.62 5.79 -3.30
C PHE A 90 -7.19 6.03 -1.86
N LEU A 91 -7.41 5.07 -0.95
CA LEU A 91 -6.91 5.18 0.43
C LEU A 91 -5.38 5.30 0.46
N PHE A 92 -4.67 4.45 -0.29
CA PHE A 92 -3.22 4.47 -0.44
C PHE A 92 -2.74 5.82 -1.00
N LEU A 93 -3.37 6.33 -2.08
CA LEU A 93 -3.05 7.63 -2.65
C LEU A 93 -3.25 8.77 -1.65
N GLY A 94 -4.29 8.70 -0.81
CA GLY A 94 -4.50 9.63 0.29
C GLY A 94 -3.34 9.64 1.28
N PHE A 95 -2.84 8.47 1.67
CA PHE A 95 -1.66 8.35 2.53
C PHE A 95 -0.41 8.95 1.87
N VAL A 96 -0.13 8.56 0.62
CA VAL A 96 1.05 9.08 -0.11
C VAL A 96 0.97 10.60 -0.18
N PHE A 97 -0.18 11.16 -0.56
CA PHE A 97 -0.33 12.61 -0.69
C PHE A 97 -0.11 13.36 0.62
N SER A 98 -0.63 12.82 1.71
CA SER A 98 -0.42 13.38 3.05
C SER A 98 1.04 13.32 3.48
N PHE A 99 1.69 12.15 3.38
CA PHE A 99 3.10 12.02 3.75
C PHE A 99 4.02 12.88 2.87
N SER A 100 3.77 12.97 1.56
CA SER A 100 4.48 13.89 0.66
C SER A 100 4.28 15.34 1.07
N PHE A 101 3.03 15.76 1.30
CA PHE A 101 2.70 17.13 1.69
C PHE A 101 3.45 17.53 2.98
N TRP A 102 3.35 16.71 4.04
CA TRP A 102 4.02 17.01 5.30
C TRP A 102 5.55 16.92 5.20
N SER A 103 6.08 16.03 4.36
CA SER A 103 7.50 15.97 4.05
C SER A 103 8.03 17.24 3.37
N VAL A 104 7.19 18.04 2.70
CA VAL A 104 7.58 19.35 2.12
C VAL A 104 7.28 20.51 3.08
N VAL A 105 6.14 20.48 3.77
CA VAL A 105 5.66 21.62 4.59
C VAL A 105 6.37 21.75 5.94
N LEU A 106 6.78 20.64 6.56
CA LEU A 106 7.48 20.69 7.85
C LEU A 106 8.88 21.35 7.70
N PRO A 107 9.45 21.91 8.78
CA PRO A 107 10.88 22.23 8.81
C PRO A 107 11.72 20.99 8.48
N LEU A 108 12.86 21.17 7.80
CA LEU A 108 13.68 20.06 7.30
C LEU A 108 14.06 19.08 8.43
N GLU A 109 14.56 19.61 9.54
CA GLU A 109 14.97 18.82 10.72
C GLU A 109 13.82 17.98 11.28
N VAL A 110 12.62 18.57 11.36
CA VAL A 110 11.41 17.88 11.85
C VAL A 110 10.96 16.80 10.87
N SER A 111 10.99 17.10 9.56
CA SER A 111 10.68 16.13 8.51
C SER A 111 11.63 14.93 8.55
N GLU A 112 12.94 15.18 8.59
CA GLU A 112 13.93 14.10 8.64
C GLU A 112 13.83 13.26 9.91
N HIS A 113 13.45 13.86 11.03
CA HIS A 113 13.21 13.14 12.27
C HIS A 113 11.94 12.27 12.21
N VAL A 114 10.82 12.84 11.75
CA VAL A 114 9.53 12.13 11.60
C VAL A 114 9.61 11.03 10.56
N PHE A 115 10.41 11.18 9.52
CA PHE A 115 10.57 10.18 8.47
C PHE A 115 11.91 9.45 8.54
N SER A 116 12.57 9.44 9.71
CA SER A 116 13.94 8.92 9.86
C SER A 116 14.09 7.45 9.44
N VAL A 117 13.14 6.58 9.80
CA VAL A 117 13.18 5.17 9.38
C VAL A 117 12.88 5.05 7.88
N GLN A 118 11.94 5.81 7.35
CA GLN A 118 11.65 5.84 5.90
C GLN A 118 12.87 6.32 5.11
N LYS A 119 13.57 7.36 5.59
CA LYS A 119 14.83 7.86 5.02
C LYS A 119 15.91 6.78 5.00
N ALA A 120 16.07 6.02 6.09
CA ALA A 120 17.03 4.93 6.16
C ALA A 120 16.74 3.83 5.12
N VAL A 121 15.47 3.46 4.95
CA VAL A 121 15.05 2.49 3.93
C VAL A 121 15.37 2.98 2.52
N ILE A 122 15.08 4.25 2.21
CA ILE A 122 15.41 4.82 0.89
C ILE A 122 16.92 4.80 0.67
N PHE A 123 17.71 5.18 1.68
CA PHE A 123 19.17 5.18 1.57
C PHE A 123 19.73 3.77 1.35
N GLU A 124 19.19 2.75 2.02
CA GLU A 124 19.58 1.35 1.79
C GLU A 124 19.33 0.94 0.34
N ILE A 125 18.17 1.31 -0.23
CA ILE A 125 17.84 0.99 -1.63
C ILE A 125 18.74 1.78 -2.60
N THR A 126 18.90 3.09 -2.40
CA THR A 126 19.67 3.94 -3.34
C THR A 126 21.18 3.76 -3.27
N SER A 127 21.72 3.39 -2.10
CA SER A 127 23.15 3.09 -1.94
C SER A 127 23.57 1.85 -2.73
N ILE A 128 22.66 0.89 -2.90
CA ILE A 128 22.88 -0.29 -3.75
C ILE A 128 22.84 0.10 -5.23
N THR A 129 22.00 1.08 -5.61
CA THR A 129 21.79 1.44 -7.02
C THR A 129 22.74 2.49 -7.58
N GLY A 130 23.34 3.34 -6.74
CA GLY A 130 24.16 4.47 -7.18
C GLY A 130 25.45 4.12 -7.95
N ASN A 131 25.83 2.85 -8.07
CA ASN A 131 27.04 2.41 -8.79
C ASN A 131 26.90 1.04 -9.50
N ALA A 132 25.69 0.50 -9.60
CA ALA A 132 25.45 -0.84 -10.12
C ALA A 132 24.92 -0.77 -11.57
N SER A 133 25.00 -1.89 -12.31
CA SER A 133 24.36 -1.98 -13.62
C SER A 133 22.84 -2.04 -13.46
N ALA A 134 22.09 -1.59 -14.48
CA ALA A 134 20.63 -1.62 -14.46
C ALA A 134 20.04 -2.99 -14.05
N PHE A 135 20.71 -4.09 -14.39
CA PHE A 135 20.29 -5.43 -13.97
C PHE A 135 20.45 -5.67 -12.46
N MET A 136 21.52 -5.17 -11.85
CA MET A 136 21.73 -5.26 -10.40
C MET A 136 20.72 -4.38 -9.64
N ASP A 137 20.39 -3.20 -10.17
CA ASP A 137 19.34 -2.33 -9.62
C ASP A 137 17.98 -3.01 -9.64
N PHE A 138 17.61 -3.56 -10.81
CA PHE A 138 16.38 -4.32 -10.97
C PHE A 138 16.29 -5.46 -9.97
N GLN A 139 17.36 -6.23 -9.78
CA GLN A 139 17.35 -7.32 -8.80
C GLN A 139 17.19 -6.81 -7.36
N ALA A 140 17.83 -5.71 -6.99
CA ALA A 140 17.74 -5.14 -5.64
C ALA A 140 16.30 -4.69 -5.34
N ILE A 141 15.72 -3.91 -6.24
CA ILE A 141 14.33 -3.41 -6.19
C ILE A 141 13.36 -4.59 -6.16
N PHE A 142 13.46 -5.51 -7.13
CA PHE A 142 12.58 -6.66 -7.23
C PHE A 142 12.61 -7.54 -5.97
N ARG A 143 13.80 -7.81 -5.40
CA ARG A 143 13.91 -8.57 -4.15
C ARG A 143 13.25 -7.84 -2.98
N ASN A 144 13.38 -6.52 -2.89
CA ASN A 144 12.71 -5.75 -1.86
C ASN A 144 11.18 -5.86 -1.99
N ASN A 145 10.66 -5.61 -3.19
CA ASN A 145 9.21 -5.64 -3.42
C ASN A 145 8.65 -7.07 -3.32
N LEU A 146 9.46 -8.10 -3.60
CA LEU A 146 9.08 -9.49 -3.37
C LEU A 146 8.94 -9.81 -1.87
N LYS A 147 9.81 -9.27 -1.01
CA LYS A 147 9.64 -9.38 0.46
C LYS A 147 8.31 -8.75 0.89
N VAL A 148 8.01 -7.55 0.38
CA VAL A 148 6.75 -6.84 0.67
C VAL A 148 5.53 -7.63 0.18
N LEU A 149 5.61 -8.24 -1.01
CA LEU A 149 4.57 -9.11 -1.57
C LEU A 149 4.28 -10.31 -0.65
N VAL A 150 5.33 -11.04 -0.26
CA VAL A 150 5.20 -12.21 0.63
C VAL A 150 4.65 -11.80 1.99
N LEU A 151 5.13 -10.69 2.56
CA LEU A 151 4.61 -10.17 3.82
C LEU A 151 3.14 -9.77 3.71
N SER A 152 2.72 -9.18 2.60
CA SER A 152 1.30 -8.82 2.35
C SER A 152 0.40 -10.05 2.35
N PHE A 153 0.83 -11.12 1.67
CA PHE A 153 0.13 -12.40 1.67
C PHE A 153 0.01 -12.98 3.09
N LEU A 154 1.14 -13.08 3.82
CA LEU A 154 1.18 -13.65 5.15
C LEU A 154 0.37 -12.83 6.17
N PHE A 155 0.48 -11.51 6.12
CA PHE A 155 -0.25 -10.63 7.04
C PHE A 155 -1.74 -10.69 6.77
N SER A 156 -2.16 -10.78 5.51
CA SER A 156 -3.56 -10.97 5.18
C SER A 156 -4.07 -12.36 5.57
N LEU A 157 -3.24 -13.38 5.43
CA LEU A 157 -3.56 -14.75 5.84
C LEU A 157 -3.78 -14.86 7.36
N VAL A 158 -2.92 -14.23 8.15
CA VAL A 158 -2.95 -14.33 9.62
C VAL A 158 -3.95 -13.35 10.25
N TYR A 159 -3.97 -12.10 9.78
CA TYR A 159 -4.71 -11.01 10.43
C TYR A 159 -5.92 -10.51 9.63
N GLY A 160 -6.20 -11.08 8.45
CA GLY A 160 -7.26 -10.60 7.55
C GLY A 160 -6.90 -9.23 6.96
N ALA A 161 -7.19 -8.17 7.70
CA ALA A 161 -6.88 -6.79 7.34
C ALA A 161 -5.41 -6.37 7.51
N GLY A 162 -4.50 -7.34 7.67
CA GLY A 162 -3.07 -7.10 7.92
C GLY A 162 -2.37 -6.32 6.81
N VAL A 163 -2.92 -6.33 5.58
CA VAL A 163 -2.41 -5.53 4.46
C VAL A 163 -2.45 -4.01 4.75
N THR A 164 -3.29 -3.55 5.67
CA THR A 164 -3.34 -2.13 6.11
C THR A 164 -1.96 -1.63 6.53
N PHE A 165 -1.21 -2.45 7.26
CA PHE A 165 0.13 -2.10 7.71
C PHE A 165 1.09 -1.91 6.54
N ILE A 166 1.06 -2.82 5.58
CA ILE A 166 1.94 -2.78 4.41
C ILE A 166 1.65 -1.54 3.55
N LEU A 167 0.38 -1.15 3.41
CA LEU A 167 0.00 0.05 2.66
C LEU A 167 0.45 1.33 3.34
N ALA A 168 0.21 1.46 4.65
CA ALA A 168 0.63 2.63 5.42
C ALA A 168 2.17 2.74 5.47
N TRP A 169 2.86 1.61 5.58
CA TRP A 169 4.32 1.56 5.52
C TRP A 169 4.85 2.02 4.16
N ASN A 170 4.42 1.37 3.06
CA ASN A 170 4.88 1.72 1.72
C ASN A 170 4.52 3.16 1.34
N SER A 171 3.31 3.62 1.69
CA SER A 171 2.92 4.99 1.41
C SER A 171 3.75 6.01 2.18
N SER A 172 4.20 5.69 3.40
CA SER A 172 5.10 6.57 4.15
C SER A 172 6.48 6.67 3.51
N VAL A 173 7.02 5.56 2.99
CA VAL A 173 8.32 5.53 2.30
C VAL A 173 8.23 6.30 0.99
N ILE A 174 7.23 5.99 0.14
CA ILE A 174 7.02 6.66 -1.15
C ILE A 174 6.67 8.14 -0.95
N GLY A 175 5.82 8.45 0.02
CA GLY A 175 5.44 9.83 0.33
C GLY A 175 6.63 10.67 0.76
N PHE A 176 7.47 10.16 1.65
CA PHE A 176 8.71 10.84 2.02
C PHE A 176 9.67 10.98 0.82
N ALA A 177 9.83 9.96 -0.03
CA ALA A 177 10.66 10.05 -1.23
C ALA A 177 10.19 11.16 -2.19
N ILE A 178 8.88 11.21 -2.47
CA ILE A 178 8.25 12.26 -3.29
C ILE A 178 8.46 13.64 -2.66
N GLY A 179 8.21 13.77 -1.35
CA GLY A 179 8.37 15.04 -0.66
C GLY A 179 9.82 15.52 -0.59
N ASN A 180 10.76 14.61 -0.38
CA ASN A 180 12.19 14.93 -0.38
C ASN A 180 12.68 15.37 -1.77
N LEU A 181 12.28 14.66 -2.83
CA LEU A 181 12.56 15.06 -4.21
C LEU A 181 11.93 16.43 -4.53
N ALA A 182 10.67 16.64 -4.13
CA ALA A 182 10.01 17.91 -4.36
C ALA A 182 10.76 19.06 -3.65
N ARG A 183 11.19 18.85 -2.40
CA ARG A 183 11.97 19.82 -1.63
C ARG A 183 13.33 20.14 -2.24
N SER A 184 14.04 19.17 -2.81
CA SER A 184 15.34 19.41 -3.47
C SER A 184 15.24 20.20 -4.77
N GLU A 185 14.05 20.24 -5.37
CA GLU A 185 13.76 20.96 -6.61
C GLU A 185 13.10 22.34 -6.31
N LEU A 186 11.79 22.48 -6.55
CA LEU A 186 11.02 23.74 -6.40
C LEU A 186 9.99 23.69 -5.25
N GLY A 187 10.19 22.80 -4.28
CA GLY A 187 9.27 22.61 -3.16
C GLY A 187 7.89 22.11 -3.60
N LEU A 188 6.82 22.78 -3.17
CA LEU A 188 5.45 22.35 -3.49
C LEU A 188 5.15 22.37 -5.01
N ALA A 189 5.82 23.24 -5.78
CA ALA A 189 5.58 23.38 -7.22
C ALA A 189 6.06 22.17 -8.02
N SER A 190 7.06 21.43 -7.53
CA SER A 190 7.58 20.21 -8.15
C SER A 190 6.87 18.94 -7.70
N LEU A 191 5.88 19.02 -6.80
CA LEU A 191 5.10 17.84 -6.37
C LEU A 191 4.50 17.06 -7.55
N PRO A 192 3.80 17.68 -8.53
CA PRO A 192 3.23 16.92 -9.65
C PRO A 192 4.28 16.11 -10.41
N PHE A 193 5.47 16.68 -10.62
CA PHE A 193 6.60 16.02 -11.26
C PHE A 193 7.17 14.87 -10.38
N ALA A 194 7.35 15.10 -9.09
CA ALA A 194 7.79 14.06 -8.17
C ALA A 194 6.78 12.90 -8.11
N PHE A 195 5.47 13.20 -8.11
CA PHE A 195 4.41 12.19 -8.20
C PHE A 195 4.48 11.38 -9.48
N SER A 196 4.68 11.99 -10.65
CA SER A 196 4.75 11.25 -11.91
C SER A 196 5.91 10.26 -11.94
N LYS A 197 7.04 10.60 -11.30
CA LYS A 197 8.21 9.73 -11.22
C LYS A 197 7.96 8.47 -10.39
N TYR A 198 7.38 8.61 -9.21
CA TYR A 198 7.20 7.50 -8.27
C TYR A 198 5.89 6.70 -8.46
N LEU A 199 4.80 7.33 -8.93
CA LEU A 199 3.52 6.63 -9.09
C LEU A 199 3.49 5.69 -10.30
N ALA A 200 4.35 5.89 -11.31
CA ALA A 200 4.35 5.09 -12.54
C ALA A 200 4.52 3.59 -12.26
N HIS A 201 5.55 3.23 -11.48
CA HIS A 201 5.75 1.85 -11.02
C HIS A 201 4.98 1.57 -9.72
N GLY A 202 4.94 2.52 -8.77
CA GLY A 202 4.34 2.31 -7.44
C GLY A 202 2.86 1.92 -7.47
N LEU A 203 2.07 2.40 -8.44
CA LEU A 203 0.67 1.96 -8.60
C LEU A 203 0.58 0.48 -8.97
N ILE A 204 1.47 -0.01 -9.83
CA ILE A 204 1.48 -1.42 -10.28
C ILE A 204 1.91 -2.34 -9.13
N GLU A 205 2.89 -1.92 -8.33
CA GLU A 205 3.35 -2.67 -7.15
C GLU A 205 2.26 -2.81 -6.10
N VAL A 206 1.58 -1.72 -5.79
CA VAL A 206 0.48 -1.71 -4.83
C VAL A 206 -0.67 -2.60 -5.30
N LEU A 207 -1.00 -2.59 -6.60
CA LEU A 207 -1.97 -3.53 -7.16
C LEU A 207 -1.51 -4.99 -7.01
N ALA A 208 -0.22 -5.28 -7.21
CA ALA A 208 0.33 -6.62 -6.98
C ALA A 208 0.20 -7.04 -5.50
N PHE A 209 0.51 -6.14 -4.55
CA PHE A 209 0.39 -6.38 -3.12
C PHE A 209 -1.07 -6.63 -2.70
N PHE A 210 -2.01 -5.89 -3.28
CA PHE A 210 -3.43 -6.12 -3.04
C PHE A 210 -3.92 -7.46 -3.58
N GLY A 211 -3.46 -7.86 -4.78
CA GLY A 211 -3.82 -9.15 -5.36
C GLY A 211 -3.46 -10.32 -4.45
N VAL A 212 -2.25 -10.32 -3.89
CA VAL A 212 -1.84 -11.36 -2.94
C VAL A 212 -2.47 -11.21 -1.56
N ALA A 213 -2.80 -9.99 -1.13
CA ALA A 213 -3.52 -9.79 0.12
C ALA A 213 -4.92 -10.41 0.04
N LEU A 214 -5.67 -10.15 -1.04
CA LEU A 214 -6.97 -10.81 -1.26
C LEU A 214 -6.81 -12.33 -1.26
N ALA A 215 -5.82 -12.86 -1.98
CA ALA A 215 -5.53 -14.30 -1.99
C ALA A 215 -5.26 -14.84 -0.56
N GLY A 216 -4.51 -14.11 0.26
CA GLY A 216 -4.25 -14.46 1.66
C GLY A 216 -5.51 -14.47 2.54
N GLY A 217 -6.36 -13.44 2.43
CA GLY A 217 -7.64 -13.37 3.17
C GLY A 217 -8.61 -14.51 2.80
N ILE A 218 -8.74 -14.79 1.50
CA ILE A 218 -9.57 -15.89 0.98
C ILE A 218 -9.09 -17.23 1.54
N LEU A 219 -7.77 -17.49 1.50
CA LEU A 219 -7.18 -18.70 2.05
C LEU A 219 -7.40 -18.81 3.57
N SER A 220 -7.29 -17.70 4.30
CA SER A 220 -7.50 -17.65 5.76
C SER A 220 -8.87 -18.21 6.14
N ILE A 221 -9.92 -17.75 5.46
CA ILE A 221 -11.29 -18.22 5.71
C ILE A 221 -11.45 -19.69 5.35
N ALA A 222 -10.89 -20.12 4.22
CA ALA A 222 -10.99 -21.51 3.78
C ALA A 222 -10.40 -22.48 4.81
N ILE A 223 -9.28 -22.08 5.44
CA ILE A 223 -8.64 -22.82 6.54
C ILE A 223 -9.55 -22.85 7.78
N VAL A 224 -10.03 -21.68 8.23
CA VAL A 224 -10.85 -21.57 9.45
C VAL A 224 -12.17 -22.35 9.34
N LYS A 225 -12.82 -22.32 8.17
CA LYS A 225 -14.13 -22.95 7.97
C LYS A 225 -14.06 -24.45 7.64
N ARG A 226 -12.87 -25.06 7.58
CA ARG A 226 -12.64 -26.48 7.25
C ARG A 226 -13.37 -26.91 5.96
N ASP A 227 -13.25 -26.11 4.91
CA ASP A 227 -13.96 -26.38 3.65
C ASP A 227 -13.56 -27.74 3.06
N ILE A 228 -14.55 -28.54 2.67
CA ILE A 228 -14.41 -29.97 2.30
C ILE A 228 -13.40 -30.12 1.15
N LYS A 229 -12.46 -31.07 1.27
CA LYS A 229 -11.26 -31.32 0.43
C LYS A 229 -11.34 -30.97 -1.07
N LYS A 230 -12.48 -31.20 -1.76
CA LYS A 230 -12.64 -30.85 -3.18
C LYS A 230 -12.71 -29.35 -3.46
N LYS A 231 -13.34 -28.55 -2.58
CA LYS A 231 -13.39 -27.08 -2.72
C LYS A 231 -12.06 -26.44 -2.32
N PHE A 232 -11.39 -26.99 -1.30
CA PHE A 232 -10.10 -26.48 -0.84
C PHE A 232 -9.02 -26.52 -1.93
N ARG A 233 -8.97 -27.58 -2.76
CA ARG A 233 -8.03 -27.66 -3.88
C ARG A 233 -8.27 -26.57 -4.94
N LYS A 234 -9.54 -26.21 -5.21
CA LYS A 234 -9.85 -25.11 -6.14
C LYS A 234 -9.36 -23.77 -5.56
N ILE A 235 -9.65 -23.50 -4.29
CA ILE A 235 -9.21 -22.27 -3.60
C ILE A 235 -7.68 -22.15 -3.63
N LEU A 236 -6.95 -23.23 -3.35
CA LEU A 236 -5.48 -23.22 -3.43
C LEU A 236 -4.97 -22.89 -4.85
N LEU A 237 -5.64 -23.40 -5.88
CA LEU A 237 -5.29 -23.09 -7.27
C LEU A 237 -5.55 -21.61 -7.58
N ASP A 238 -6.70 -21.07 -7.16
CA ASP A 238 -7.06 -19.67 -7.37
C ASP A 238 -6.08 -18.73 -6.65
N VAL A 239 -5.69 -19.07 -5.42
CA VAL A 239 -4.64 -18.37 -4.65
C VAL A 239 -3.30 -18.41 -5.37
N PHE A 240 -2.91 -19.57 -5.90
CA PHE A 240 -1.65 -19.72 -6.65
C PHE A 240 -1.65 -18.87 -7.93
N VAL A 241 -2.77 -18.86 -8.66
CA VAL A 241 -2.92 -18.04 -9.88
C VAL A 241 -2.83 -16.55 -9.54
N LEU A 242 -3.51 -16.07 -8.50
CA LEU A 242 -3.42 -14.68 -8.05
C LEU A 242 -1.99 -14.30 -7.64
N MET A 243 -1.29 -15.20 -6.95
CA MET A 243 0.12 -14.99 -6.58
C MET A 243 1.01 -14.86 -7.82
N MET A 244 0.84 -15.72 -8.82
CA MET A 244 1.58 -15.63 -10.08
C MET A 244 1.31 -14.34 -10.84
N ILE A 245 0.04 -13.92 -10.92
CA ILE A 245 -0.35 -12.65 -11.55
C ILE A 245 0.36 -11.47 -10.85
N SER A 246 0.31 -11.42 -9.52
CA SER A 246 0.98 -10.36 -8.77
C SER A 246 2.50 -10.37 -8.93
N ILE A 247 3.14 -11.53 -9.01
CA ILE A 247 4.59 -11.62 -9.29
C ILE A 247 4.91 -11.04 -10.67
N ILE A 248 4.10 -11.35 -11.69
CA ILE A 248 4.27 -10.80 -13.04
C ILE A 248 4.11 -9.27 -13.03
N MET A 249 3.11 -8.75 -12.31
CA MET A 249 2.92 -7.32 -12.14
C MET A 249 4.14 -6.67 -11.45
N LEU A 250 4.71 -7.31 -10.44
CA LEU A 250 5.91 -6.85 -9.75
C LEU A 250 7.13 -6.78 -10.68
N VAL A 251 7.29 -7.78 -11.57
CA VAL A 251 8.35 -7.75 -12.59
C VAL A 251 8.15 -6.56 -13.51
N ILE A 252 6.92 -6.33 -14.00
CA ILE A 252 6.61 -5.19 -14.87
C ILE A 252 6.91 -3.87 -14.15
N ALA A 253 6.53 -3.74 -12.88
CA ALA A 253 6.82 -2.55 -12.08
C ALA A 253 8.33 -2.28 -11.95
N GLY A 254 9.12 -3.30 -11.60
CA GLY A 254 10.57 -3.16 -11.50
C GLY A 254 11.24 -2.82 -12.84
N LEU A 255 10.72 -3.35 -13.95
CA LEU A 255 11.20 -2.96 -15.28
C LEU A 255 10.89 -1.50 -15.60
N ILE A 256 9.70 -1.03 -15.24
CA ILE A 256 9.33 0.39 -15.40
C ILE A 256 10.24 1.27 -14.55
N GLU A 257 10.46 0.91 -13.28
CA GLU A 257 11.28 1.69 -12.34
C GLU A 257 12.73 1.84 -12.80
N VAL A 258 13.32 0.77 -13.36
CA VAL A 258 14.73 0.77 -13.75
C VAL A 258 14.97 1.29 -15.15
N TYR A 259 14.11 0.95 -16.12
CA TYR A 259 14.37 1.24 -17.53
C TYR A 259 13.58 2.41 -18.08
N ILE A 260 12.48 2.81 -17.44
CA ILE A 260 11.59 3.87 -17.95
C ILE A 260 11.62 5.10 -17.05
N THR A 261 11.41 4.93 -15.74
CA THR A 261 11.35 6.02 -14.77
C THR A 261 12.58 6.94 -14.75
N PRO A 262 13.83 6.48 -15.02
CA PRO A 262 14.98 7.40 -15.07
C PRO A 262 14.93 8.43 -16.21
N TRP A 263 14.10 8.20 -17.23
CA TRP A 263 13.91 9.09 -18.39
C TRP A 263 12.73 10.06 -18.23
N ILE A 264 12.01 9.99 -17.09
CA ILE A 264 10.89 10.86 -16.72
C ILE A 264 11.38 11.87 -15.69
#